data_AF-A0A8T5SAA3-F1
#
_entry.id   AF-A0A8T5SAA3-F1
#
_cell.length_a   1.000
_cell.length_b   1.000
_cell.length_c   1.000
_cell.angle_alpha   90.00
_cell.angle_beta   90.00
_cell.angle_gamma   90.00
#
_symmetry.space_group_name_H-M   'P 1'
#
loop_
_entity.id
_entity.type
_entity.pdbx_description
1 polymer ?
#
loop_
_entity_poly.entity_id
_entity_poly.type
_entity_poly.pdbx_seq_one_letter_code
_entity_poly.pdbx_strand_id
1 'polypeptide(L)'
;MIKELFQIYKIGKDLNLSKKEINGSLSFKEESHKFRDRIIYSIILLVLVILTGAVIFLATQIGIIEPITTSGSNTYGADGARYSTIRIKDFKKKFRYYIQIK
;
A
#
# COMPACT_ATOMS: atom_id res chain seq x y z
N MET A 1 18.79 -30.64 19.56
CA MET A 1 18.05 -31.42 18.55
C MET A 1 18.16 -32.94 18.74
N ILE A 2 19.31 -33.60 18.52
CA ILE A 2 19.42 -35.08 18.62
C ILE A 2 19.13 -35.63 20.03
N LYS A 3 19.60 -34.96 21.10
CA LYS A 3 19.30 -35.34 22.49
C LYS A 3 17.81 -35.27 22.83
N GLU A 4 17.09 -34.29 22.29
CA GLU A 4 15.64 -34.14 22.52
C GLU A 4 14.84 -35.23 21.80
N LEU A 5 15.25 -35.62 20.59
CA LEU A 5 14.67 -36.74 19.85
C LEU A 5 14.76 -38.04 20.64
N PHE A 6 15.93 -38.31 21.23
CA PHE A 6 16.14 -39.47 22.10
C PHE A 6 15.27 -39.44 23.36
N GLN A 7 15.06 -38.26 23.96
CA GLN A 7 14.17 -38.11 25.13
C GLN A 7 12.71 -38.37 24.76
N ILE A 8 12.21 -37.81 23.66
CA ILE A 8 10.83 -38.06 23.20
C ILE A 8 10.63 -39.54 22.88
N TYR A 9 11.61 -40.17 22.24
CA TYR A 9 11.58 -41.60 21.96
C TYR A 9 11.56 -42.45 23.24
N LYS A 10 12.39 -42.09 24.24
CA LYS A 10 12.45 -42.78 25.53
C LYS A 10 11.13 -42.65 26.31
N ILE A 11 10.60 -41.44 26.42
CA ILE A 11 9.31 -41.14 27.08
C ILE A 11 8.17 -41.90 26.38
N GLY A 12 8.16 -41.88 25.04
CA GLY A 12 7.13 -42.58 24.28
C GLY A 12 7.18 -44.10 24.45
N LYS A 13 8.39 -44.66 24.54
CA LYS A 13 8.60 -46.08 24.83
C LYS A 13 8.19 -46.42 26.27
N ASP A 14 8.51 -45.57 27.23
CA ASP A 14 8.16 -45.75 28.65
C ASP A 14 6.63 -45.65 28.88
N LEU A 15 5.92 -44.88 28.02
CA LEU A 15 4.46 -44.79 27.99
C LEU A 15 3.78 -45.87 27.12
N ASN A 16 4.56 -46.83 26.61
CA ASN A 16 4.09 -47.92 25.75
C ASN A 16 3.37 -47.44 24.46
N LEU A 17 3.73 -46.25 23.96
CA LEU A 17 3.19 -45.70 22.72
C LEU A 17 3.73 -46.45 21.51
N SER A 18 2.89 -46.57 20.48
CA SER A 18 3.32 -47.15 19.21
C SER A 18 4.31 -46.24 18.50
N LYS A 19 5.18 -46.82 17.67
CA LYS A 19 6.15 -46.06 16.87
C LYS A 19 5.49 -44.96 16.01
N LYS A 20 4.23 -45.15 15.59
CA LYS A 20 3.48 -44.16 14.81
C LYS A 20 3.08 -42.94 15.63
N GLU A 21 2.69 -43.13 16.89
CA GLU A 21 2.30 -42.05 17.80
C GLU A 21 3.50 -41.20 18.23
N ILE A 22 4.64 -41.85 18.50
CA ILE A 22 5.89 -41.17 18.81
C ILE A 22 6.31 -40.27 17.63
N ASN A 23 6.22 -40.78 16.40
CA ASN A 23 6.57 -40.01 15.20
C ASN A 23 5.59 -38.86 14.93
N GLY A 24 4.30 -39.04 15.21
CA GLY A 24 3.29 -37.99 15.11
C GLY A 24 3.54 -36.80 16.05
N SER A 25 4.00 -37.07 17.27
CA SER A 25 4.36 -36.01 18.24
C SER A 25 5.52 -35.13 17.77
N LEU A 26 6.42 -35.71 16.96
CA LEU A 26 7.58 -35.03 16.41
C LEU A 26 7.22 -34.07 15.27
N SER A 27 6.35 -34.51 14.37
CA SER A 27 5.80 -33.65 13.31
C SER A 27 5.02 -32.46 13.86
N PHE A 28 4.29 -32.64 14.97
CA PHE A 28 3.55 -31.55 15.62
C PHE A 28 4.47 -30.43 16.14
N LYS A 29 5.66 -30.80 16.65
CA LYS A 29 6.64 -29.83 17.15
C LYS A 29 7.24 -29.02 16.00
N GLU A 30 7.55 -29.65 14.86
CA GLU A 30 8.02 -28.95 13.64
C GLU A 30 6.97 -27.98 13.09
N GLU A 31 5.70 -28.37 13.05
CA GLU A 31 4.63 -27.49 12.60
C GLU A 31 4.45 -26.29 13.52
N SER A 32 4.47 -26.51 14.84
CA SER A 32 4.39 -25.43 15.83
C SER A 32 5.51 -24.40 15.67
N HIS A 33 6.75 -24.86 15.39
CA HIS A 33 7.87 -23.96 15.09
C HIS A 33 7.63 -23.14 13.81
N LYS A 34 7.16 -23.77 12.73
CA LYS A 34 6.82 -23.06 11.48
C LYS A 34 5.71 -22.02 11.68
N PHE A 35 4.69 -22.34 12.47
CA PHE A 35 3.62 -21.38 12.80
C PHE A 35 4.15 -20.20 13.60
N ARG A 36 4.99 -20.45 14.62
CA ARG A 36 5.60 -19.39 15.42
C ARG A 36 6.49 -18.47 14.58
N ASP A 37 7.31 -19.05 13.72
CA ASP A 37 8.23 -18.28 12.86
C ASP A 37 7.46 -17.46 11.81
N ARG A 38 6.37 -18.01 11.26
CA ARG A 38 5.46 -17.26 10.38
C ARG A 38 4.82 -16.06 11.09
N ILE A 39 4.38 -16.22 12.33
CA ILE A 39 3.79 -15.12 13.12
C ILE A 39 4.84 -14.04 13.39
N ILE A 40 6.03 -14.43 13.83
CA ILE A 40 7.13 -13.49 14.09
C ILE A 40 7.49 -12.72 12.81
N TYR A 41 7.61 -13.41 11.67
CA TYR A 41 7.88 -12.78 10.39
C TYR A 41 6.80 -11.76 10.01
N SER A 42 5.52 -12.12 10.16
CA SER A 42 4.40 -11.22 9.89
C SER A 42 4.44 -9.96 10.78
N ILE A 43 4.78 -10.10 12.07
CA ILE A 43 4.93 -8.98 12.98
C ILE A 43 6.08 -8.06 12.54
N ILE A 44 7.24 -8.64 12.22
CA ILE A 44 8.40 -7.87 11.74
C ILE A 44 8.04 -7.11 10.46
N LEU A 45 7.37 -7.77 9.52
CA LEU A 45 6.95 -7.14 8.26
C LEU A 45 5.98 -5.98 8.50
N LEU A 46 5.03 -6.15 9.42
CA LEU A 46 4.09 -5.09 9.79
C LEU A 46 4.81 -3.89 10.41
N VAL A 47 5.77 -4.12 11.31
CA VAL A 47 6.59 -3.04 11.88
C VAL A 47 7.39 -2.30 10.80
N LEU A 48 7.92 -3.03 9.81
CA LEU A 48 8.68 -2.47 8.70
C LEU A 48 7.80 -1.59 7.78
N VAL A 49 6.57 -2.00 7.53
CA VAL A 49 5.59 -1.20 6.78
C VAL A 49 5.22 0.08 7.52
N ILE A 50 5.01 0.02 8.85
CA ILE A 50 4.71 1.20 9.65
C ILE A 50 5.90 2.17 9.65
N LEU A 51 7.12 1.66 9.83
CA LEU A 51 8.34 2.49 9.83
C LEU A 51 8.56 3.17 8.49
N THR A 52 8.42 2.44 7.38
CA THR A 52 8.58 3.01 6.03
C THR A 52 7.50 4.06 5.75
N GLY A 53 6.24 3.79 6.12
CA GLY A 53 5.16 4.76 6.02
C GLY A 53 5.41 6.04 6.84
N ALA A 54 5.90 5.90 8.07
CA ALA A 54 6.23 7.03 8.94
C ALA A 54 7.39 7.87 8.39
N VAL A 55 8.43 7.23 7.86
CA VAL A 55 9.57 7.93 7.22
C VAL A 55 9.11 8.71 6.00
N ILE A 56 8.30 8.09 5.13
CA ILE A 56 7.74 8.77 3.94
C ILE A 56 6.88 9.96 4.37
N PHE A 57 6.00 9.78 5.36
CA PHE A 57 5.16 10.87 5.88
C PHE A 57 5.99 12.02 6.41
N LEU A 58 6.98 11.76 7.27
CA LEU A 58 7.86 12.81 7.80
C LEU A 58 8.64 13.50 6.68
N ALA A 59 9.17 12.74 5.71
CA ALA A 59 9.90 13.27 4.58
C ALA A 59 9.04 14.19 3.67
N THR A 60 7.73 13.93 3.57
CA THR A 60 6.79 14.84 2.89
C THR A 60 6.53 16.14 3.67
N GLN A 61 6.52 16.10 5.00
CA GLN A 61 6.31 17.30 5.83
C GLN A 61 7.49 18.26 5.81
N ILE A 62 8.71 17.73 5.73
CA ILE A 62 9.95 18.52 5.70
C ILE A 62 10.40 18.88 4.27
N GLY A 63 9.57 18.62 3.26
CA GLY A 63 9.81 19.02 1.87
C GLY A 63 10.93 18.25 1.15
N ILE A 64 11.37 17.10 1.68
CA ILE A 64 12.37 16.24 1.04
C ILE A 64 11.73 15.38 -0.07
N ILE A 65 10.46 15.00 0.10
CA ILE A 65 9.68 14.25 -0.88
C ILE A 65 8.46 15.08 -1.23
N GLU A 66 8.26 15.40 -2.51
CA GLU A 66 7.04 16.06 -2.95
C GLU A 66 5.83 15.13 -2.76
N PRO A 67 4.70 15.62 -2.22
CA PRO A 67 3.50 14.80 -2.10
C PRO A 67 3.03 14.35 -3.49
N ILE A 68 2.76 13.05 -3.65
CA ILE A 68 2.33 12.45 -4.93
C ILE A 68 0.93 12.96 -5.38
N THR A 69 0.27 13.81 -4.60
CA THR A 69 -0.97 14.47 -4.99
C THR A 69 -0.72 15.81 -5.68
N THR A 70 -1.17 15.89 -6.94
CA THR A 70 -1.48 17.09 -7.74
C THR A 70 -0.43 17.65 -8.71
N SER A 71 0.17 16.79 -9.54
CA SER A 71 0.37 17.19 -10.96
C SER A 71 -0.94 16.98 -11.73
N GLY A 72 -1.85 17.91 -11.50
CA GLY A 72 -3.15 18.00 -12.16
C GLY A 72 -3.86 19.29 -11.79
N SER A 73 -3.10 20.33 -11.47
CA SER A 73 -3.61 21.69 -11.45
C SER A 73 -4.24 21.98 -12.80
N ASN A 74 -5.48 22.48 -12.76
CA ASN A 74 -6.22 23.16 -13.82
C ASN A 74 -7.22 22.26 -14.58
N THR A 75 -8.41 22.11 -13.97
CA THR A 75 -9.69 22.37 -14.63
C THR A 75 -9.51 23.20 -15.90
N TYR A 76 -9.55 22.57 -17.08
CA TYR A 76 -9.31 23.19 -18.38
C TYR A 76 -7.97 23.96 -18.48
N GLY A 77 -6.91 23.29 -18.93
CA GLY A 77 -5.73 23.96 -19.45
C GLY A 77 -6.11 24.90 -20.59
N ALA A 78 -6.16 26.20 -20.31
CA ALA A 78 -6.43 27.27 -21.27
C ALA A 78 -5.22 27.56 -22.18
N ASP A 79 -4.45 26.53 -22.55
CA ASP A 79 -3.20 26.67 -23.31
C ASP A 79 -3.39 26.35 -24.81
N GLY A 80 -4.63 26.12 -25.24
CA GLY A 80 -4.92 25.80 -26.65
C GLY A 80 -6.37 26.02 -27.10
N ALA A 81 -7.30 26.24 -26.18
CA ALA A 81 -8.68 26.47 -26.56
C ALA A 81 -8.89 27.95 -26.95
N ARG A 82 -8.68 28.25 -28.24
CA ARG A 82 -9.19 29.49 -28.85
C ARG A 82 -10.72 29.43 -28.92
N TYR A 83 -11.39 29.51 -27.77
CA TYR A 83 -12.81 29.83 -27.80
C TYR A 83 -12.94 31.24 -28.33
N SER A 84 -13.60 31.38 -29.48
CA SER A 84 -14.05 32.65 -30.03
C SER A 84 -15.00 33.30 -29.01
N THR A 85 -14.46 34.02 -28.03
CA THR A 85 -15.27 34.81 -27.12
C THR A 85 -15.73 36.04 -27.87
N ILE A 86 -16.92 35.98 -28.46
CA ILE A 86 -17.62 37.17 -28.93
C ILE A 86 -17.94 37.97 -27.67
N ARG A 87 -17.28 39.10 -27.47
CA ARG A 87 -17.56 39.96 -26.32
C ARG A 87 -18.86 40.70 -26.62
N ILE A 88 -19.69 40.97 -25.61
CA ILE A 88 -20.94 41.73 -25.77
C ILE A 88 -20.70 43.10 -26.46
N LYS A 89 -19.50 43.67 -26.29
CA LYS A 89 -19.07 44.90 -26.98
C LYS A 89 -18.95 44.78 -28.50
N ASP A 90 -18.74 43.57 -29.03
CA ASP A 90 -18.60 43.31 -30.47
C ASP A 90 -19.97 43.38 -31.17
N PHE A 91 -21.07 43.09 -30.46
CA PHE A 91 -22.43 43.34 -30.95
C PHE A 91 -22.78 44.82 -31.05
N LYS A 92 -22.11 45.70 -30.28
CA LYS A 92 -22.39 47.14 -30.26
C LYS A 92 -21.97 47.83 -31.57
N LYS A 93 -21.10 47.22 -32.37
CA LYS A 93 -20.63 47.77 -33.66
C LYS A 93 -21.64 47.59 -34.79
N LYS A 94 -22.53 46.59 -34.72
CA LYS A 94 -23.45 46.26 -35.84
C LYS A 94 -24.66 47.18 -35.93
N PHE A 95 -25.08 47.83 -34.84
CA PHE A 95 -26.22 48.75 -34.85
C PHE A 95 -25.92 50.16 -35.34
N ARG A 96 -24.64 50.54 -35.51
CA ARG A 96 -24.30 51.89 -36.00
C ARG A 96 -24.48 52.05 -37.52
N TYR A 97 -24.56 50.95 -38.28
CA TYR A 97 -24.74 50.99 -39.73
C TYR A 97 -26.20 50.99 -40.19
N TYR A 98 -27.16 50.64 -39.32
CA TYR A 98 -28.58 50.62 -39.67
C TYR A 98 -29.34 51.92 -39.36
N ILE A 99 -28.68 52.91 -38.74
CA ILE A 99 -29.28 54.25 -38.51
C ILE A 99 -28.85 55.25 -39.60
N GLN A 100 -28.00 54.84 -40.55
CA GLN A 100 -27.57 55.67 -41.70
C GLN A 100 -28.20 55.28 -43.05
N ILE A 101 -29.25 54.44 -43.06
CA ILE A 101 -30.09 54.28 -44.24
C ILE A 101 -31.34 55.13 -44.00
N LYS A 102 -31.26 56.33 -44.57
CA LYS A 102 -32.38 57.24 -44.82
C LYS A 102 -33.34 56.62 -45.84
#